data_AF-A0A8H3L840-F1
#
_entry.id   AF-A0A8H3L840-F1
#
_cell.length_a   1.000
_cell.length_b   1.000
_cell.length_c   1.000
_cell.angle_alpha   90.00
_cell.angle_beta   90.00
_cell.angle_gamma   90.00
#
_symmetry.space_group_name_H-M   'P 1'
#
loop_
_entity.id
_entity.type
_entity.pdbx_description
1 polymer ?
#
loop_
_entity_poly.entity_id
_entity_poly.type
_entity_poly.pdbx_seq_one_letter_code
_entity_poly.pdbx_strand_id
1 'polypeptide(L)'
;MKNKSQLEKVDTFTSQTDLAIWKSSDKVQWWFENLETTIDEDNESLLSQIVTKVFGKNATKNNTFIIKACVQNMLDPKYPKIEMDEDYIISKLIQYADNECNNDESVSISSSDDY
;
A
#
# COMPACT_ATOMS: atom_id res chain seq x y z
N MET A 1 -2.50 28.66 -17.04
CA MET A 1 -2.08 27.28 -17.39
C MET A 1 -1.43 26.67 -16.16
N LYS A 2 -1.96 25.56 -15.62
CA LYS A 2 -1.33 24.84 -14.50
C LYS A 2 -0.06 24.19 -15.03
N ASN A 3 1.10 24.58 -14.48
CA ASN A 3 2.36 23.91 -14.74
C ASN A 3 2.18 22.42 -14.40
N LYS A 4 2.25 21.56 -15.42
CA LYS A 4 2.58 20.16 -15.21
C LYS A 4 3.98 20.19 -14.61
N SER A 5 4.08 20.12 -13.28
CA SER A 5 5.36 19.95 -12.61
C SER A 5 5.97 18.70 -13.22
N GLN A 6 7.02 18.87 -14.01
CA GLN A 6 7.99 17.80 -14.21
C GLN A 6 8.23 17.24 -12.82
N LEU A 7 8.05 15.92 -12.66
CA LEU A 7 8.57 15.22 -11.48
C LEU A 7 9.98 15.77 -11.26
N GLU A 8 10.21 16.39 -10.11
CA GLU A 8 11.55 16.85 -9.75
C GLU A 8 12.51 15.67 -9.96
N LYS A 9 13.73 15.96 -10.41
CA LYS A 9 14.74 14.92 -10.66
C LYS A 9 14.78 14.00 -9.44
N VAL A 10 14.74 12.69 -9.68
CA VAL A 10 14.82 11.66 -8.63
C VAL A 10 15.99 12.02 -7.71
N ASP A 11 15.70 12.23 -6.43
CA ASP A 11 16.73 12.51 -5.44
C ASP A 11 17.55 11.23 -5.23
N THR A 12 18.77 11.22 -5.77
CA THR A 12 19.74 10.14 -5.59
C THR A 12 20.73 10.41 -4.46
N PHE A 13 20.56 11.52 -3.74
CA PHE A 13 21.49 12.00 -2.71
C PHE A 13 20.97 11.76 -1.29
N THR A 14 19.68 11.45 -1.11
CA THR A 14 19.12 11.14 0.21
C THR A 14 19.88 9.98 0.84
N SER A 15 20.43 10.20 2.03
CA SER A 15 21.15 9.13 2.74
C SER A 15 20.17 8.11 3.33
N GLN A 16 20.65 6.89 3.58
CA GLN A 16 19.86 5.86 4.29
C GLN A 16 19.43 6.34 5.69
N THR A 17 20.25 7.18 6.34
CA THR A 17 19.92 7.77 7.64
C THR A 17 18.78 8.77 7.53
N ASP A 18 18.80 9.64 6.53
CA ASP A 18 17.72 10.61 6.31
C ASP A 18 16.41 9.91 5.95
N LEU A 19 16.48 8.85 5.13
CA LEU A 19 15.32 7.98 4.85
C LEU A 19 14.79 7.33 6.13
N ALA A 20 15.67 6.78 6.98
CA ALA A 20 15.26 6.17 8.25
C ALA A 20 14.54 7.19 9.16
N ILE A 21 15.07 8.41 9.26
CA ILE A 21 14.47 9.49 10.05
C ILE A 21 13.09 9.86 9.48
N TRP A 22 12.99 10.03 8.16
CA TRP A 22 11.73 10.36 7.50
C TRP A 22 10.67 9.28 7.71
N LYS A 23 11.02 8.00 7.47
CA LYS A 23 10.10 6.86 7.70
C LYS A 23 9.70 6.71 9.16
N SER A 24 10.57 7.11 10.08
CA SER A 24 10.29 7.06 11.53
C SER A 24 9.46 8.25 12.02
N SER A 25 9.11 9.22 11.17
CA SER A 25 8.26 10.33 11.58
C SER A 25 6.82 9.87 11.82
N ASP A 26 6.16 10.45 12.82
CA ASP A 26 4.78 10.11 13.21
C ASP A 26 3.82 10.10 12.01
N LYS A 27 3.98 11.08 11.12
CA LYS A 27 3.16 11.22 9.91
C LYS A 27 3.33 10.06 8.94
N VAL A 28 4.55 9.60 8.72
CA VAL A 28 4.84 8.50 7.79
C VAL A 28 4.44 7.16 8.40
N GLN A 29 4.70 6.95 9.69
CA GLN A 29 4.24 5.76 10.40
C GLN A 29 2.72 5.66 10.36
N TRP A 30 2.02 6.78 10.61
CA TRP A 30 0.57 6.81 10.52
C TRP A 30 0.05 6.46 9.14
N TRP A 31 0.66 6.96 8.05
CA TRP A 31 0.30 6.56 6.69
C TRP A 31 0.56 5.09 6.40
N PHE A 32 1.66 4.53 6.91
CA PHE A 32 1.99 3.13 6.75
C PHE A 32 0.95 2.21 7.43
N GLU A 33 0.56 2.54 8.66
CA GLU A 33 -0.40 1.77 9.45
C GLU A 33 -1.83 1.88 8.93
N ASN A 34 -2.20 3.04 8.35
CA ASN A 34 -3.56 3.35 7.92
C ASN A 34 -3.73 3.34 6.41
N LEU A 35 -2.81 2.71 5.67
CA LEU A 35 -2.79 2.75 4.21
C LEU A 35 -4.09 2.20 3.59
N GLU A 36 -4.64 1.15 4.20
CA GLU A 36 -5.86 0.46 3.75
C GLU A 36 -7.10 0.91 4.52
N THR A 37 -6.92 1.66 5.61
CA THR A 37 -8.00 2.10 6.47
C THR A 37 -8.80 3.23 5.80
N THR A 38 -10.10 3.03 5.72
CA THR A 38 -11.07 4.07 5.38
C THR A 38 -11.27 4.98 6.59
N ILE A 39 -10.84 6.25 6.50
CA ILE A 39 -10.84 7.20 7.63
C ILE A 39 -12.24 7.78 7.87
N ASP A 40 -13.10 7.78 6.86
CA ASP A 40 -14.48 8.27 6.87
C ASP A 40 -15.31 7.39 5.92
N GLU A 41 -16.55 7.04 6.26
CA GLU A 41 -17.38 6.10 5.48
C GLU A 41 -17.55 6.53 4.02
N ASP A 42 -17.46 7.84 3.76
CA ASP A 42 -17.57 8.44 2.43
C ASP A 42 -16.23 8.60 1.69
N ASN A 43 -15.09 8.32 2.33
CA ASN A 43 -13.76 8.53 1.74
C ASN A 43 -13.03 7.23 1.43
N GLU A 44 -12.49 7.12 0.21
CA GLU A 44 -11.61 6.02 -0.16
C GLU A 44 -10.34 5.99 0.72
N SER A 45 -9.82 4.79 1.00
CA SER A 45 -8.54 4.61 1.71
C SER A 45 -7.38 5.29 0.97
N LEU A 46 -6.29 5.58 1.69
CA LEU A 46 -5.11 6.20 1.08
C LEU A 46 -4.55 5.36 -0.07
N LEU A 47 -4.56 4.03 0.06
CA LEU A 47 -4.18 3.11 -1.02
C LEU A 47 -5.06 3.29 -2.26
N SER A 48 -6.38 3.31 -2.08
CA SER A 48 -7.32 3.47 -3.20
C SER A 48 -7.13 4.82 -3.90
N GLN A 49 -6.95 5.90 -3.13
CA GLN A 49 -6.65 7.21 -3.70
C GLN A 49 -5.35 7.20 -4.53
N ILE A 50 -4.30 6.53 -4.06
CA ILE A 50 -3.04 6.39 -4.81
C ILE A 50 -3.26 5.58 -6.08
N VAL A 51 -3.92 4.43 -6.00
CA VAL A 51 -4.19 3.55 -7.14
C VAL A 51 -5.03 4.27 -8.20
N THR A 52 -6.10 4.94 -7.80
CA THR A 52 -6.96 5.75 -8.68
C THR A 52 -6.18 6.89 -9.31
N LYS A 53 -5.24 7.51 -8.59
CA LYS A 53 -4.40 8.57 -9.15
C LYS A 53 -3.39 8.06 -10.18
N VAL A 54 -2.84 6.85 -10.00
CA VAL A 54 -1.84 6.25 -10.90
C VAL A 54 -2.50 5.63 -12.14
N PHE A 55 -3.56 4.86 -11.96
CA PHE A 55 -4.19 4.06 -13.02
C PHE A 55 -5.54 4.60 -13.50
N GLY A 56 -6.12 5.59 -12.82
CA GLY A 56 -7.45 6.10 -13.13
C GLY A 56 -8.52 5.04 -12.98
N LYS A 57 -9.55 5.13 -13.82
CA LYS A 57 -10.69 4.20 -13.87
C LYS A 57 -10.33 2.78 -14.31
N ASN A 58 -9.10 2.57 -14.79
CA ASN A 58 -8.61 1.27 -15.28
C ASN A 58 -7.82 0.50 -14.21
N ALA A 59 -7.88 0.95 -12.95
CA ALA A 59 -7.26 0.23 -11.84
C ALA A 59 -7.80 -1.20 -11.76
N THR A 60 -6.88 -2.18 -11.80
CA THR A 60 -7.20 -3.58 -11.55
C THR A 60 -6.77 -3.96 -10.14
N LYS A 61 -7.28 -5.09 -9.65
CA LYS A 61 -6.85 -5.67 -8.37
C LYS A 61 -5.34 -5.92 -8.31
N ASN A 62 -4.75 -6.45 -9.38
CA ASN A 62 -3.30 -6.65 -9.47
C ASN A 62 -2.53 -5.33 -9.41
N ASN A 63 -3.05 -4.27 -10.04
CA ASN A 63 -2.45 -2.95 -9.94
C ASN A 63 -2.45 -2.46 -8.49
N THR A 64 -3.54 -2.69 -7.74
CA THR A 64 -3.63 -2.35 -6.31
C THR A 64 -2.57 -3.10 -5.51
N PHE A 65 -2.40 -4.40 -5.72
CA PHE A 65 -1.39 -5.18 -5.01
C PHE A 65 0.05 -4.74 -5.31
N ILE A 66 0.36 -4.42 -6.56
CA ILE A 66 1.67 -3.89 -6.93
C ILE A 66 1.92 -2.54 -6.23
N ILE A 67 0.95 -1.62 -6.28
CA ILE A 67 1.07 -0.33 -5.58
C ILE A 67 1.20 -0.52 -4.07
N LYS A 68 0.44 -1.44 -3.48
CA LYS A 68 0.54 -1.78 -2.06
C LYS A 68 1.95 -2.24 -1.71
N ALA A 69 2.54 -3.17 -2.47
CA ALA A 69 3.90 -3.64 -2.25
C ALA A 69 4.92 -2.48 -2.35
N CYS A 70 4.79 -1.63 -3.37
CA CYS A 70 5.67 -0.48 -3.57
C CYS A 70 5.57 0.51 -2.41
N VAL A 71 4.35 0.93 -2.04
CA VAL A 71 4.12 1.93 -1.00
C VAL A 71 4.53 1.39 0.37
N GLN A 72 4.22 0.13 0.68
CA GLN A 72 4.69 -0.48 1.93
C GLN A 72 6.22 -0.51 1.99
N ASN A 73 6.92 -0.92 0.94
CA ASN A 73 8.40 -0.87 0.90
C ASN A 73 8.93 0.56 1.09
N MET A 74 8.30 1.54 0.44
CA MET A 74 8.67 2.95 0.54
C MET A 74 8.46 3.54 1.94
N LEU A 75 7.41 3.15 2.66
CA LEU A 75 7.05 3.74 3.94
C LEU A 75 7.51 2.94 5.16
N ASP A 76 7.85 1.65 5.02
CA ASP A 76 8.15 0.77 6.15
C ASP A 76 9.40 1.26 6.93
N PRO A 77 9.24 1.68 8.20
CA PRO A 77 10.33 2.19 9.02
C PRO A 77 11.37 1.11 9.38
N LYS A 78 11.05 -0.18 9.26
CA LYS A 78 11.99 -1.28 9.50
C LYS A 78 13.05 -1.39 8.41
N TYR A 79 12.74 -0.93 7.19
CA TYR A 79 13.61 -1.05 6.03
C TYR A 79 13.96 0.34 5.50
N PRO A 80 15.04 0.97 5.98
CA PRO A 80 15.40 2.33 5.58
C PRO A 80 15.85 2.42 4.11
N LYS A 81 16.31 1.31 3.52
CA LYS A 81 16.62 1.21 2.09
C LYS A 81 15.36 0.85 1.31
N ILE A 82 15.13 1.53 0.19
CA ILE A 82 14.10 1.18 -0.78
C ILE A 82 14.75 0.21 -1.78
N GLU A 83 14.48 -1.07 -1.63
CA GLU A 83 14.99 -2.14 -2.49
C GLU A 83 13.85 -3.11 -2.77
N MET A 84 13.69 -3.42 -4.05
CA MET A 84 12.56 -4.16 -4.58
C MET A 84 13.01 -4.86 -5.86
N ASP A 85 13.17 -6.17 -5.77
CA ASP A 85 13.40 -7.04 -6.91
C ASP A 85 12.13 -7.80 -7.29
N GLU A 86 12.23 -8.62 -8.34
CA GLU A 86 11.12 -9.43 -8.83
C GLU A 86 10.63 -10.41 -7.76
N ASP A 87 11.54 -11.07 -7.06
CA ASP A 87 11.22 -12.02 -5.99
C ASP A 87 10.47 -11.37 -4.84
N TYR A 88 10.89 -10.17 -4.42
CA TYR A 88 10.17 -9.38 -3.42
C TYR A 88 8.74 -9.10 -3.87
N ILE A 89 8.55 -8.61 -5.10
CA ILE A 89 7.21 -8.31 -5.62
C ILE A 89 6.37 -9.58 -5.66
N ILE A 90 6.88 -10.68 -6.22
CA ILE A 90 6.16 -11.96 -6.31
C ILE A 90 5.75 -12.43 -4.90
N SER A 91 6.66 -12.40 -3.93
CA SER A 91 6.36 -12.82 -2.55
C SER A 91 5.24 -12.01 -1.92
N LYS A 92 5.19 -10.69 -2.17
CA LYS A 92 4.14 -9.80 -1.68
C LYS A 92 2.81 -10.06 -2.38
N LEU A 93 2.81 -10.27 -3.69
CA LEU A 93 1.60 -10.58 -4.44
C LEU A 93 0.95 -11.88 -3.96
N ILE A 94 1.75 -12.93 -3.72
CA ILE A 94 1.28 -14.19 -3.15
C ILE A 94 0.67 -13.95 -1.77
N GLN A 95 1.41 -13.26 -0.88
CA GLN A 95 0.94 -12.96 0.47
C GLN A 95 -0.41 -12.21 0.47
N TYR A 96 -0.59 -11.23 -0.41
CA TYR A 96 -1.84 -10.47 -0.48
C TYR A 96 -3.00 -11.28 -1.05
N ALA A 97 -2.75 -12.13 -2.04
CA ALA A 97 -3.76 -13.03 -2.59
C ALA A 97 -4.25 -14.04 -1.54
N ASP A 98 -3.34 -14.62 -0.76
CA ASP A 98 -3.65 -15.58 0.30
C ASP A 98 -4.47 -14.94 1.43
N ASN A 99 -4.09 -13.73 1.85
CA ASN A 99 -4.79 -13.02 2.93
C ASN A 99 -6.24 -12.69 2.58
N GLU A 100 -6.55 -12.39 1.32
CA GLU A 100 -7.93 -12.16 0.90
C GLU A 100 -8.74 -13.46 0.83
N CYS A 101 -8.14 -14.55 0.33
CA CYS A 101 -8.80 -15.86 0.30
C CYS A 101 -9.22 -16.32 1.71
N ASN A 102 -8.39 -16.04 2.71
CA ASN A 102 -8.66 -16.41 4.11
C ASN A 102 -9.68 -15.47 4.80
N ASN A 103 -9.87 -14.24 4.31
CA ASN A 103 -10.88 -13.34 4.87
C ASN A 103 -12.30 -13.70 4.41
N ASP A 104 -12.46 -14.28 3.21
CA ASP A 104 -13.76 -14.70 2.68
C ASP A 104 -14.32 -15.97 3.36
N GLU A 105 -13.49 -16.82 3.98
CA GLU A 105 -13.93 -18.02 4.73
C GLU A 105 -14.44 -17.72 6.16
N SER A 106 -14.35 -16.46 6.62
CA SER A 106 -14.80 -16.07 7.97
C SER A 106 -16.29 -15.71 8.08
N VAL A 107 -17.07 -15.80 6.99
CA VAL A 107 -18.54 -15.77 7.07
C VAL A 107 -18.98 -17.07 7.75
N SER A 108 -19.15 -16.97 9.07
CA SER A 108 -19.70 -18.03 9.91
C SER A 108 -21.05 -18.46 9.34
N ILE A 109 -21.06 -19.59 8.62
CA ILE A 109 -22.28 -20.36 8.40
C ILE A 109 -22.62 -20.93 9.77
N SER A 110 -23.34 -20.17 10.58
CA SER A 110 -24.06 -20.72 11.70
C SER A 110 -25.14 -21.61 11.09
N SER A 111 -24.83 -22.90 10.95
CA SER A 111 -25.85 -23.93 10.76
C SER A 111 -26.65 -23.95 12.05
N SER A 112 -27.71 -23.15 12.10
CA SER A 112 -28.81 -23.37 13.03
C SER A 112 -29.43 -24.71 12.65
N ASP A 113 -28.94 -25.76 13.29
CA ASP A 113 -29.67 -27.01 13.43
C ASP A 113 -30.88 -26.74 14.33
N ASP A 114 -31.97 -26.27 13.74
CA ASP A 114 -33.27 -26.19 14.40
C ASP A 114 -34.17 -27.34 13.91
N TYR A 115 -34.17 -28.38 14.76
CA TYR A 115 -35.17 -29.44 15.04
C TYR A 115 -35.63 -30.41 13.94
#